data_AF-A0A849H1X5-F1
#
_entry.id   AF-A0A849H1X5-F1
#
_cell.length_a   1.000
_cell.length_b   1.000
_cell.length_c   1.000
_cell.angle_alpha   90.00
_cell.angle_beta   90.00
_cell.angle_gamma   90.00
#
_symmetry.space_group_name_H-M   'P 1'
#
loop_
_entity.id
_entity.type
_entity.pdbx_description
1 polymer ?
#
loop_
_entity_poly.entity_id
_entity_poly.type
_entity_poly.pdbx_seq_one_letter_code
_entity_poly.pdbx_strand_id
1 'polypeptide(L)'
;MTRPGRHHPVLVRFIRALAGTGAVVLVPEIPEWRELYLAPDEATATIRASVFRLEAEGLGRAGHIGVMGFSLGVPQVLFSATDPLLREHLGGVAGFGGYGDLDRAIHFLFEGEHEWDGRHYRLDPDPYGRWVVGANYLTAIPGLEDAADVAQALVALAKKAGDLQVGAWDACYDSYKEELIGRIHPTRHELFRAFAPPAGHGSPSEAARHLAPALAQAARTSVPHSDPMSFLDRVSVPVRLVHGRGDRLIPFSETLRLAEAFPRRTNVRAYVTSLFSHSNEDEGEVKETGVEEQLNFLRILADLLTIV
;
A
#
# COMPACT_ATOMS: atom_id res chain seq x y z
N MET A 1 8.70 3.10 3.81
CA MET A 1 7.89 3.64 4.93
C MET A 1 7.75 2.71 6.13
N THR A 2 7.42 1.44 5.91
CA THR A 2 6.95 0.51 6.93
C THR A 2 7.88 0.30 8.14
N ARG A 3 9.16 0.00 7.93
CA ARG A 3 10.11 -0.31 9.02
C ARG A 3 10.45 0.89 9.93
N PRO A 4 10.83 2.07 9.41
CA PRO A 4 11.00 3.27 10.24
C PRO A 4 9.69 3.81 10.85
N GLY A 5 8.53 3.37 10.35
CA GLY A 5 7.22 3.80 10.82
C GLY A 5 7.04 5.31 10.74
N ARG A 6 6.51 5.91 11.81
CA ARG A 6 6.28 7.36 11.92
C ARG A 6 7.56 8.21 11.83
N HIS A 7 8.74 7.59 11.92
CA HIS A 7 10.03 8.27 11.80
C HIS A 7 10.60 8.25 10.37
N HIS A 8 9.88 7.68 9.40
CA HIS A 8 10.34 7.62 8.02
C HIS A 8 10.55 9.03 7.43
N PRO A 9 11.71 9.35 6.83
CA PRO A 9 12.04 10.71 6.40
C PRO A 9 11.04 11.33 5.42
N VAL A 10 10.57 10.56 4.43
CA VAL A 10 9.55 11.03 3.47
C VAL A 10 8.24 11.39 4.17
N LEU A 11 7.81 10.57 5.13
CA LEU A 11 6.57 10.78 5.87
C LEU A 11 6.70 12.00 6.79
N VAL A 12 7.83 12.14 7.49
CA VAL A 12 8.11 13.30 8.34
C VAL A 12 8.11 14.60 7.52
N ARG A 13 8.67 14.60 6.30
CA ARG A 13 8.60 15.77 5.40
C ARG A 13 7.16 16.10 5.02
N PHE A 14 6.38 15.09 4.64
CA PHE A 14 4.96 15.27 4.32
C PHE A 14 4.15 15.83 5.49
N ILE A 15 4.33 15.27 6.69
CA ILE A 15 3.67 15.74 7.93
C ILE A 15 4.04 17.18 8.23
N ARG A 16 5.33 17.55 8.11
CA ARG A 16 5.79 18.92 8.34
C ARG A 16 5.19 19.91 7.34
N ALA A 17 5.04 19.50 6.08
CA ALA A 17 4.40 20.32 5.06
C ALA A 17 2.92 20.55 5.39
N LEU A 18 2.19 19.51 5.78
CA LEU A 18 0.79 19.63 6.23
C LEU A 18 0.68 20.49 7.50
N ALA A 19 1.52 20.27 8.50
CA ALA A 19 1.51 21.09 9.71
C ALA A 19 1.82 22.57 9.41
N GLY A 20 2.62 22.84 8.39
CA GLY A 20 2.89 24.19 7.89
C GLY A 20 1.67 24.95 7.37
N THR A 21 0.56 24.26 7.05
CA THR A 21 -0.71 24.90 6.67
C THR A 21 -1.56 25.30 7.87
N GLY A 22 -1.10 25.02 9.10
CA GLY A 22 -1.86 25.21 10.33
C GLY A 22 -2.68 23.99 10.76
N ALA A 23 -2.64 22.88 10.02
CA ALA A 23 -3.30 21.64 10.39
C ALA A 23 -2.62 20.97 11.60
N VAL A 24 -3.41 20.41 12.52
CA VAL A 24 -2.89 19.49 13.53
C VAL A 24 -2.79 18.09 12.90
N VAL A 25 -1.60 17.50 12.95
CA VAL A 25 -1.33 16.19 12.35
C VAL A 25 -0.94 15.19 13.43
N LEU A 26 -1.73 14.12 13.55
CA LEU A 26 -1.41 12.95 14.36
C LEU A 26 -1.01 11.81 13.44
N VAL A 27 0.15 11.21 13.70
CA VAL A 27 0.61 10.01 13.00
C VAL A 27 0.74 8.88 14.02
N PRO A 28 -0.28 8.03 14.14
CA PRO A 28 -0.22 6.91 15.06
C PRO A 28 0.79 5.88 14.58
N GLU A 29 1.30 5.09 15.51
CA GLU A 29 2.11 3.91 15.20
C GLU A 29 1.20 2.68 15.26
N ILE A 30 1.30 1.83 14.24
CA ILE A 30 0.73 0.47 14.23
C ILE A 30 1.92 -0.47 14.37
N PRO A 31 2.20 -1.01 15.57
CA PRO A 31 3.41 -1.79 15.83
C PRO A 31 3.60 -2.99 14.88
N GLU A 32 2.50 -3.64 14.53
CA GLU A 32 2.44 -4.79 13.64
C GLU A 32 3.01 -4.47 12.25
N TRP A 33 2.69 -3.28 11.73
CA TRP A 33 3.19 -2.84 10.43
C TRP A 33 4.70 -2.75 10.47
N ARG A 34 5.30 -2.23 11.55
CA ARG A 34 6.77 -2.18 11.69
C ARG A 34 7.39 -3.56 11.66
N GLU A 35 6.67 -4.58 12.07
CA GLU A 35 7.09 -5.98 12.02
C GLU A 35 6.71 -6.70 10.72
N LEU A 36 6.17 -5.98 9.74
CA LEU A 36 5.69 -6.45 8.43
C LEU A 36 4.49 -7.41 8.51
N TYR A 37 3.72 -7.32 9.60
CA TYR A 37 2.43 -7.95 9.72
C TYR A 37 1.34 -6.96 9.29
N LEU A 38 0.42 -7.38 8.41
CA LEU A 38 -0.52 -6.45 7.77
C LEU A 38 -1.61 -5.92 8.70
N ALA A 39 -2.04 -6.71 9.69
CA ALA A 39 -2.82 -6.27 10.86
C ALA A 39 -3.95 -5.23 10.59
N PRO A 40 -4.92 -5.54 9.72
CA PRO A 40 -5.95 -4.58 9.28
C PRO A 40 -6.96 -4.24 10.39
N ASP A 41 -7.26 -5.19 11.28
CA ASP A 41 -8.13 -4.97 12.44
C ASP A 41 -7.46 -4.01 13.44
N GLU A 42 -6.18 -4.24 13.74
CA GLU A 42 -5.36 -3.38 14.60
C GLU A 42 -5.20 -1.98 13.99
N ALA A 43 -5.01 -1.89 12.66
CA ALA A 43 -4.96 -0.63 11.95
C ALA A 43 -6.28 0.15 12.07
N THR A 44 -7.42 -0.51 11.86
CA THR A 44 -8.74 0.10 12.00
C THR A 44 -9.01 0.56 13.43
N ALA A 45 -8.64 -0.24 14.42
CA ALA A 45 -8.76 0.13 15.84
C ALA A 45 -7.88 1.35 16.18
N THR A 46 -6.67 1.41 15.63
CA THR A 46 -5.74 2.51 15.81
C THR A 46 -6.25 3.80 15.17
N ILE A 47 -6.82 3.74 13.96
CA ILE A 47 -7.46 4.89 13.30
C ILE A 47 -8.59 5.43 14.18
N ARG A 48 -9.50 4.56 14.63
CA ARG A 48 -10.63 4.94 15.49
C ARG A 48 -10.16 5.63 16.77
N ALA A 49 -9.19 5.03 17.47
CA ALA A 49 -8.64 5.59 18.70
C ALA A 49 -7.97 6.95 18.47
N SER A 50 -7.31 7.13 17.32
CA SER A 50 -6.64 8.37 16.95
C SER A 50 -7.63 9.52 16.72
N VAL A 51 -8.75 9.25 16.04
CA VAL A 51 -9.81 10.24 15.82
C VAL A 51 -10.39 10.70 17.16
N PHE A 52 -10.80 9.78 18.03
CA PHE A 52 -11.35 10.15 19.34
C PHE A 52 -10.33 10.83 20.24
N ARG A 53 -9.04 10.48 20.13
CA ARG A 53 -7.99 11.15 20.89
C ARG A 53 -7.83 12.61 20.47
N LEU A 54 -7.87 12.92 19.18
CA LEU A 54 -7.79 14.30 18.69
C LEU A 54 -8.93 15.16 19.21
N GLU A 55 -10.15 14.62 19.24
CA GLU A 55 -11.31 15.35 19.78
C GLU A 55 -11.25 15.54 21.29
N ALA A 56 -10.88 14.49 22.04
CA ALA A 56 -10.80 14.56 23.50
C ALA A 56 -9.78 15.60 23.98
N GLU A 57 -8.73 15.85 23.19
CA GLU A 57 -7.71 16.87 23.46
C GLU A 57 -8.10 18.27 22.96
N GLY A 58 -9.28 18.43 22.33
CA GLY A 58 -9.71 19.69 21.72
C GLY A 58 -8.86 20.11 20.51
N LEU A 59 -8.09 19.18 19.95
CA LEU A 59 -7.20 19.39 18.80
C LEU A 59 -7.90 19.10 17.46
N GLY A 60 -9.09 18.50 17.49
CA GLY A 60 -9.99 18.34 16.37
C GLY A 60 -11.36 18.98 16.65
N ARG A 61 -12.07 19.37 15.59
CA ARG A 61 -13.51 19.67 15.64
C ARG A 61 -14.26 18.49 15.03
N ALA A 62 -15.32 18.03 15.67
CA ALA A 62 -16.20 17.01 15.12
C ALA A 62 -16.67 17.42 13.72
N GLY A 63 -16.65 16.48 12.78
CA GLY A 63 -16.97 16.71 11.36
C GLY A 63 -15.85 17.34 10.53
N HIS A 64 -14.67 17.58 11.12
CA HIS A 64 -13.53 18.22 10.46
C HIS A 64 -12.22 17.42 10.59
N ILE A 65 -12.28 16.14 10.98
CA ILE A 65 -11.08 15.29 11.05
C ILE A 65 -10.89 14.57 9.72
N GLY A 66 -9.71 14.77 9.13
CA GLY A 66 -9.31 14.17 7.87
C GLY A 66 -8.43 12.97 8.17
N VAL A 67 -8.69 11.83 7.53
CA VAL A 67 -7.86 10.63 7.69
C VAL A 67 -7.18 10.30 6.38
N MET A 68 -5.85 10.12 6.42
CA MET A 68 -5.04 9.83 5.25
C MET A 68 -4.40 8.44 5.34
N GLY A 69 -4.50 7.66 4.26
CA GLY A 69 -3.90 6.34 4.14
C GLY A 69 -2.90 6.27 3.00
N PHE A 70 -1.85 5.46 3.15
CA PHE A 70 -0.85 5.20 2.13
C PHE A 70 -0.78 3.71 1.84
N SER A 71 -0.74 3.31 0.56
CA SER A 71 -0.64 1.92 0.15
C SER A 71 -1.74 1.05 0.77
N LEU A 72 -1.36 -0.01 1.49
CA LEU A 72 -2.23 -0.89 2.30
C LEU A 72 -3.06 -0.15 3.36
N GLY A 73 -2.68 1.08 3.74
CA GLY A 73 -3.48 1.93 4.61
C GLY A 73 -4.70 2.54 3.94
N VAL A 74 -4.75 2.61 2.60
CA VAL A 74 -5.90 3.18 1.88
C VAL A 74 -7.19 2.38 2.12
N PRO A 75 -7.21 1.04 1.97
CA PRO A 75 -8.38 0.26 2.37
C PRO A 75 -8.84 0.52 3.81
N GLN A 76 -7.91 0.69 4.75
CA GLN A 76 -8.24 0.87 6.18
C GLN A 76 -8.89 2.23 6.45
N VAL A 77 -8.40 3.30 5.83
CA VAL A 77 -9.02 4.62 5.99
C VAL A 77 -10.38 4.69 5.30
N LEU A 78 -10.55 4.03 4.16
CA LEU A 78 -11.86 3.89 3.50
C LEU A 78 -12.83 3.08 4.35
N PHE A 79 -12.37 1.97 4.94
CA PHE A 79 -13.18 1.15 5.82
C PHE A 79 -13.60 1.91 7.08
N SER A 80 -12.69 2.70 7.67
CA SER A 80 -13.00 3.57 8.81
C SER A 80 -14.10 4.61 8.48
N ALA A 81 -14.23 5.02 7.21
CA ALA A 81 -15.30 5.93 6.79
C ALA A 81 -16.68 5.26 6.70
N THR A 82 -16.77 3.94 6.85
CA THR A 82 -18.02 3.19 6.96
C THR A 82 -18.48 3.00 8.42
N ASP A 83 -17.60 3.31 9.37
CA ASP A 83 -17.81 3.08 10.80
C ASP A 83 -18.88 4.03 11.37
N PRO A 84 -19.99 3.50 11.91
CA PRO A 84 -21.04 4.34 12.47
C PRO A 84 -20.59 5.23 13.62
N LEU A 85 -19.53 4.84 14.35
CA LEU A 85 -19.00 5.61 15.45
C LEU A 85 -18.03 6.70 15.01
N LEU A 86 -17.56 6.71 13.76
CA LEU A 86 -16.68 7.76 13.22
C LEU A 86 -17.42 8.72 12.28
N ARG A 87 -18.64 8.38 11.83
CA ARG A 87 -19.40 9.14 10.83
C ARG A 87 -19.49 10.64 11.11
N GLU A 88 -19.82 11.02 12.34
CA GLU A 88 -20.00 12.43 12.73
C GLU A 88 -18.67 13.14 13.04
N HIS A 89 -17.56 12.41 13.03
CA HIS A 89 -16.23 12.90 13.41
C HIS A 89 -15.36 13.18 12.18
N LEU A 90 -15.58 12.43 11.10
CA LEU A 90 -14.79 12.52 9.87
C LEU A 90 -15.32 13.61 8.93
N GLY A 91 -14.43 14.51 8.49
CA GLY A 91 -14.72 15.46 7.42
C GLY A 91 -14.42 14.93 6.02
N GLY A 92 -13.47 13.99 5.91
CA GLY A 92 -13.09 13.39 4.64
C GLY A 92 -11.94 12.38 4.76
N VAL A 93 -11.70 11.62 3.69
CA VAL A 93 -10.61 10.64 3.62
C VAL A 93 -9.76 10.83 2.37
N ALA A 94 -8.43 10.72 2.53
CA ALA A 94 -7.50 10.73 1.41
C ALA A 94 -6.70 9.43 1.34
N GLY A 95 -6.53 8.89 0.14
CA GLY A 95 -5.74 7.70 -0.12
C GLY A 95 -4.60 7.99 -1.11
N PHE A 96 -3.41 7.48 -0.81
CA PHE A 96 -2.25 7.58 -1.68
C PHE A 96 -1.78 6.19 -2.08
N GLY A 97 -1.78 5.89 -3.38
CA GLY A 97 -1.21 4.64 -3.87
C GLY A 97 -2.01 3.39 -3.45
N GLY A 98 -3.32 3.52 -3.21
CA GLY A 98 -4.14 2.41 -2.73
C GLY A 98 -4.56 1.45 -3.83
N TYR A 99 -5.13 0.31 -3.42
CA TYR A 99 -5.80 -0.62 -4.32
C TYR A 99 -7.30 -0.67 -4.05
N GLY A 100 -8.09 -1.05 -5.05
CA GLY A 100 -9.52 -1.32 -4.90
C GLY A 100 -9.80 -2.81 -4.77
N ASP A 101 -9.00 -3.67 -5.40
CA ASP A 101 -9.22 -5.11 -5.47
C ASP A 101 -7.92 -5.86 -5.17
N LEU A 102 -7.99 -6.79 -4.23
CA LEU A 102 -6.82 -7.48 -3.72
C LEU A 102 -6.24 -8.46 -4.74
N ASP A 103 -7.09 -9.10 -5.54
CA ASP A 103 -6.67 -10.02 -6.61
C ASP A 103 -5.83 -9.27 -7.63
N ARG A 104 -6.35 -8.17 -8.18
CA ARG A 104 -5.59 -7.38 -9.17
C ARG A 104 -4.30 -6.83 -8.59
N ALA A 105 -4.31 -6.36 -7.34
CA ALA A 105 -3.10 -5.88 -6.67
C ALA A 105 -2.06 -7.00 -6.52
N ILE A 106 -2.44 -8.19 -6.04
CA ILE A 106 -1.52 -9.31 -5.86
C ILE A 106 -1.04 -9.83 -7.23
N HIS A 107 -1.92 -9.98 -8.20
CA HIS A 107 -1.55 -10.39 -9.57
C HIS A 107 -0.51 -9.45 -10.18
N PHE A 108 -0.68 -8.14 -10.01
CA PHE A 108 0.30 -7.16 -10.47
C PHE A 108 1.69 -7.36 -9.85
N LEU A 109 1.78 -7.70 -8.56
CA LEU A 109 3.08 -7.95 -7.89
C LEU A 109 3.87 -9.12 -8.49
N PHE A 110 3.19 -10.03 -9.15
CA PHE A 110 3.82 -11.09 -9.91
C PHE A 110 3.99 -10.64 -11.35
N GLU A 111 2.93 -10.35 -12.09
CA GLU A 111 2.98 -10.23 -13.56
C GLU A 111 3.44 -8.86 -14.07
N GLY A 112 3.24 -7.80 -13.28
CA GLY A 112 3.54 -6.42 -13.66
C GLY A 112 2.64 -5.85 -14.74
N GLU A 113 1.58 -6.57 -15.10
CA GLU A 113 0.63 -6.15 -16.13
C GLU A 113 -0.62 -5.54 -15.47
N HIS A 114 -1.12 -4.47 -16.08
CA HIS A 114 -2.41 -3.91 -15.73
C HIS A 114 -3.03 -3.21 -16.94
N GLU A 115 -4.34 -3.01 -16.90
CA GLU A 115 -5.07 -2.33 -17.97
C GLU A 115 -5.78 -1.09 -17.41
N TRP A 116 -5.98 -0.08 -18.25
CA TRP A 116 -6.91 1.01 -17.97
C TRP A 116 -7.44 1.58 -19.28
N ASP A 117 -8.77 1.74 -19.39
CA ASP A 117 -9.45 2.34 -20.55
C ASP A 117 -9.03 1.70 -21.90
N GLY A 118 -9.03 0.36 -21.95
CA GLY A 118 -8.64 -0.42 -23.13
C GLY A 118 -7.15 -0.39 -23.47
N ARG A 119 -6.31 0.26 -22.65
CA ARG A 119 -4.86 0.29 -22.82
C ARG A 119 -4.17 -0.63 -21.83
N HIS A 120 -3.29 -1.48 -22.35
CA HIS A 120 -2.41 -2.33 -21.54
C HIS A 120 -1.13 -1.58 -21.15
N TYR A 121 -0.69 -1.82 -19.92
CA TYR A 121 0.51 -1.29 -19.32
C TYR A 121 1.31 -2.43 -18.72
N ARG A 122 2.64 -2.29 -18.74
CA ARG A 122 3.56 -3.23 -18.13
C ARG A 122 4.65 -2.49 -17.39
N LEU A 123 4.86 -2.86 -16.13
CA LEU A 123 5.92 -2.38 -15.26
C LEU A 123 6.69 -3.58 -14.72
N ASP A 124 7.91 -3.36 -14.23
CA ASP A 124 8.64 -4.37 -13.45
C ASP A 124 8.28 -4.20 -11.96
N PRO A 125 7.49 -5.10 -11.35
CA PRO A 125 7.04 -4.93 -9.98
C PRO A 125 8.19 -4.90 -9.00
N ASP A 126 8.06 -4.07 -7.98
CA ASP A 126 8.99 -4.08 -6.86
C ASP A 126 8.82 -5.42 -6.09
N PRO A 127 9.87 -6.27 -6.01
CA PRO A 127 9.82 -7.56 -5.32
C PRO A 127 9.37 -7.46 -3.86
N TYR A 128 9.50 -6.28 -3.24
CA TYR A 128 9.10 -6.04 -1.87
C TYR A 128 7.65 -6.44 -1.61
N GLY A 129 6.72 -6.13 -2.52
CA GLY A 129 5.30 -6.42 -2.34
C GLY A 129 5.04 -7.93 -2.24
N ARG A 130 5.60 -8.72 -3.15
CA ARG A 130 5.45 -10.19 -3.11
C ARG A 130 6.13 -10.82 -1.90
N TRP A 131 7.22 -10.24 -1.39
CA TRP A 131 7.82 -10.70 -0.13
C TRP A 131 6.88 -10.49 1.05
N VAL A 132 6.26 -9.31 1.16
CA VAL A 132 5.31 -9.00 2.25
C VAL A 132 4.05 -9.86 2.14
N VAL A 133 3.46 -10.01 0.95
CA VAL A 133 2.28 -10.86 0.73
C VAL A 133 2.60 -12.32 1.04
N GLY A 134 3.72 -12.85 0.53
CA GLY A 134 4.16 -14.22 0.82
C GLY A 134 4.42 -14.44 2.31
N ALA A 135 5.08 -13.49 2.98
CA ALA A 135 5.32 -13.54 4.42
C ALA A 135 4.03 -13.63 5.26
N ASN A 136 2.93 -13.01 4.82
CA ASN A 136 1.69 -12.96 5.57
C ASN A 136 0.71 -14.09 5.21
N TYR A 137 0.70 -14.57 3.97
CA TYR A 137 -0.38 -15.43 3.47
C TYR A 137 0.08 -16.80 2.94
N LEU A 138 1.38 -17.04 2.77
CA LEU A 138 1.87 -18.30 2.17
C LEU A 138 1.38 -19.55 2.91
N THR A 139 1.48 -19.56 4.25
CA THR A 139 1.09 -20.71 5.07
C THR A 139 -0.41 -20.85 5.27
N ALA A 140 -1.21 -19.90 4.76
CA ALA A 140 -2.66 -20.00 4.70
C ALA A 140 -3.16 -20.62 3.39
N ILE A 141 -2.26 -20.88 2.43
CA ILE A 141 -2.59 -21.60 1.19
C ILE A 141 -2.68 -23.10 1.51
N PRO A 142 -3.78 -23.78 1.13
CA PRO A 142 -3.91 -25.22 1.31
C PRO A 142 -2.75 -25.99 0.67
N GLY A 143 -2.09 -26.85 1.43
CA GLY A 143 -0.93 -27.63 1.01
C GLY A 143 0.43 -26.94 1.18
N LEU A 144 0.46 -25.69 1.69
CA LEU A 144 1.69 -24.95 2.00
C LEU A 144 1.77 -24.57 3.50
N GLU A 145 0.98 -25.22 4.36
CA GLU A 145 0.93 -24.95 5.80
C GLU A 145 2.29 -25.17 6.48
N ASP A 146 3.12 -26.08 5.93
CA ASP A 146 4.44 -26.40 6.47
C ASP A 146 5.55 -25.43 6.01
N ALA A 147 5.27 -24.53 5.05
CA ALA A 147 6.25 -23.63 4.41
C ALA A 147 6.61 -22.40 5.26
N ALA A 148 6.58 -22.54 6.58
CA ALA A 148 6.89 -21.47 7.53
C ALA A 148 8.34 -20.97 7.41
N ASP A 149 9.28 -21.83 7.01
CA ASP A 149 10.67 -21.44 6.74
C ASP A 149 10.78 -20.46 5.57
N VAL A 150 10.01 -20.66 4.49
CA VAL A 150 9.92 -19.73 3.36
C VAL A 150 9.29 -18.42 3.80
N ALA A 151 8.14 -18.47 4.50
CA ALA A 151 7.48 -17.25 4.99
C ALA A 151 8.41 -16.42 5.90
N GLN A 152 9.12 -17.08 6.83
CA GLN A 152 10.10 -16.42 7.71
C GLN A 152 11.28 -15.83 6.94
N ALA A 153 11.77 -16.51 5.89
CA ALA A 153 12.81 -15.97 5.03
C ALA A 153 12.34 -14.71 4.27
N LEU A 154 11.08 -14.69 3.81
CA LEU A 154 10.49 -13.51 3.16
C LEU A 154 10.33 -12.33 4.15
N VAL A 155 9.93 -12.60 5.39
CA VAL A 155 9.92 -11.58 6.46
C VAL A 155 11.32 -11.00 6.66
N ALA A 156 12.34 -11.85 6.78
CA ALA A 156 13.71 -11.42 7.00
C ALA A 156 14.24 -10.55 5.84
N LEU A 157 13.94 -10.95 4.61
CA LEU A 157 14.30 -10.23 3.40
C LEU A 157 13.62 -8.85 3.33
N ALA A 158 12.31 -8.80 3.55
CA ALA A 158 11.56 -7.55 3.56
C ALA A 158 11.95 -6.64 4.73
N LYS A 159 12.28 -7.18 5.91
CA LYS A 159 12.82 -6.41 7.04
C LYS A 159 14.16 -5.79 6.67
N LYS A 160 15.08 -6.55 6.10
CA LYS A 160 16.37 -6.05 5.65
C LYS A 160 16.23 -4.94 4.61
N ALA A 161 15.33 -5.11 3.65
CA ALA A 161 15.06 -4.07 2.66
C ALA A 161 14.48 -2.80 3.28
N GLY A 162 13.50 -2.95 4.17
CA GLY A 162 12.94 -1.82 4.88
C GLY A 162 13.92 -1.18 5.88
N ASP A 163 14.91 -1.89 6.42
CA ASP A 163 15.91 -1.29 7.31
C ASP A 163 16.98 -0.53 6.52
N LEU A 164 17.40 -1.06 5.36
CA LEU A 164 18.37 -0.42 4.47
C LEU A 164 17.78 0.73 3.65
N GLN A 165 16.46 0.75 3.43
CA GLN A 165 15.78 1.73 2.58
C GLN A 165 16.30 1.74 1.12
N VAL A 166 16.71 0.56 0.63
CA VAL A 166 17.11 0.31 -0.76
C VAL A 166 16.00 -0.48 -1.46
N GLY A 167 15.77 -0.23 -2.75
CA GLY A 167 14.73 -0.90 -3.52
C GLY A 167 14.97 -2.41 -3.61
N ALA A 168 13.93 -3.22 -3.44
CA ALA A 168 14.07 -4.68 -3.34
C ALA A 168 14.52 -5.37 -4.64
N TRP A 169 14.57 -4.64 -5.75
CA TRP A 169 15.16 -5.07 -7.02
C TRP A 169 16.68 -5.03 -7.04
N ASP A 170 17.32 -4.37 -6.06
CA ASP A 170 18.76 -4.18 -6.02
C ASP A 170 19.53 -5.50 -5.78
N ALA A 171 20.67 -5.65 -6.45
CA ALA A 171 21.52 -6.84 -6.36
C ALA A 171 22.19 -7.00 -4.98
N CYS A 172 22.22 -5.97 -4.14
CA CYS A 172 22.76 -6.05 -2.77
C CYS A 172 22.06 -7.11 -1.90
N TYR A 173 20.84 -7.51 -2.26
CA TYR A 173 20.10 -8.55 -1.55
C TYR A 173 20.46 -9.98 -2.01
N ASP A 174 21.13 -10.17 -3.15
CA ASP A 174 21.30 -11.51 -3.73
C ASP A 174 22.16 -12.43 -2.86
N SER A 175 23.22 -11.92 -2.25
CA SER A 175 24.03 -12.68 -1.28
C SER A 175 23.21 -13.09 -0.05
N TYR A 176 22.28 -12.24 0.39
CA TYR A 176 21.39 -12.54 1.50
C TYR A 176 20.28 -13.53 1.13
N LYS A 177 19.77 -13.47 -0.10
CA LYS A 177 18.83 -14.47 -0.63
C LYS A 177 19.46 -15.86 -0.60
N GLU A 178 20.72 -16.01 -1.03
CA GLU A 178 21.43 -17.30 -0.99
C GLU A 178 21.69 -17.78 0.46
N GLU A 179 22.02 -16.88 1.39
CA GLU A 179 22.11 -17.21 2.82
C GLU A 179 20.79 -17.76 3.38
N LEU A 180 19.67 -17.12 3.02
CA LEU A 180 18.33 -17.55 3.43
C LEU A 180 17.95 -18.90 2.83
N ILE A 181 18.27 -19.16 1.56
CA ILE A 181 18.05 -20.45 0.91
C ILE A 181 18.73 -21.60 1.67
N GLY A 182 19.93 -21.36 2.21
CA GLY A 182 20.64 -22.35 3.04
C GLY A 182 19.90 -22.74 4.34
N ARG A 183 18.89 -21.97 4.75
CA ARG A 183 18.05 -22.24 5.95
C ARG A 183 16.68 -22.82 5.60
N ILE A 184 16.32 -22.87 4.33
CA ILE A 184 15.04 -23.37 3.83
C ILE A 184 15.22 -24.85 3.46
N HIS A 185 14.19 -25.67 3.74
CA HIS A 185 14.21 -27.07 3.35
C HIS A 185 14.40 -27.22 1.82
N PRO A 186 15.27 -28.13 1.34
CA PRO A 186 15.63 -28.22 -0.09
C PRO A 186 14.45 -28.33 -1.06
N THR A 187 13.37 -29.01 -0.65
CA THR A 187 12.16 -29.15 -1.49
C THR A 187 11.40 -27.84 -1.71
N ARG A 188 11.72 -26.77 -0.96
CA ARG A 188 11.05 -25.46 -1.00
C ARG A 188 11.92 -24.34 -1.58
N HIS A 189 13.10 -24.66 -2.11
CA HIS A 189 13.99 -23.67 -2.72
C HIS A 189 13.33 -22.96 -3.90
N GLU A 190 12.65 -23.70 -4.79
CA GLU A 190 11.93 -23.11 -5.92
C GLU A 190 10.76 -22.23 -5.48
N LEU A 191 10.07 -22.63 -4.40
CA LEU A 191 8.99 -21.82 -3.81
C LEU A 191 9.55 -20.47 -3.34
N PHE A 192 10.68 -20.45 -2.64
CA PHE A 192 11.33 -19.20 -2.23
C PHE A 192 11.79 -18.37 -3.44
N ARG A 193 12.42 -18.99 -4.45
CA ARG A 193 12.88 -18.29 -5.66
C ARG A 193 11.73 -17.70 -6.48
N ALA A 194 10.52 -18.26 -6.40
CA ALA A 194 9.32 -17.68 -7.01
C ALA A 194 8.94 -16.31 -6.42
N PHE A 195 9.22 -16.09 -5.13
CA PHE A 195 9.02 -14.79 -4.47
C PHE A 195 10.27 -13.90 -4.53
N ALA A 196 11.46 -14.48 -4.48
CA ALA A 196 12.73 -13.76 -4.36
C ALA A 196 13.74 -14.24 -5.42
N PRO A 197 13.48 -14.01 -6.72
CA PRO A 197 14.47 -14.30 -7.75
C PRO A 197 15.71 -13.39 -7.59
N PRO A 198 16.85 -13.77 -8.19
CA PRO A 198 18.01 -12.90 -8.27
C PRO A 198 17.67 -11.57 -8.95
N ALA A 199 18.40 -10.51 -8.64
CA ALA A 199 18.20 -9.21 -9.29
C ALA A 199 18.30 -9.31 -10.83
N GLY A 200 17.60 -8.40 -11.52
CA GLY A 200 17.59 -8.36 -12.99
C GLY A 200 16.73 -9.42 -13.69
N HIS A 201 16.10 -10.35 -12.95
CA HIS A 201 15.19 -11.33 -13.53
C HIS A 201 13.75 -10.77 -13.56
N GLY A 202 13.40 -10.10 -14.66
CA GLY A 202 12.15 -9.32 -14.81
C GLY A 202 10.91 -10.11 -15.27
N SER A 203 10.94 -11.44 -15.32
CA SER A 203 9.74 -12.25 -15.62
C SER A 203 9.52 -13.28 -14.52
N PRO A 204 8.30 -13.36 -13.97
CA PRO A 204 7.97 -14.38 -12.98
C PRO A 204 8.14 -15.77 -13.57
N SER A 205 8.64 -16.70 -12.76
CA SER A 205 8.60 -18.12 -13.12
C SER A 205 7.14 -18.57 -13.28
N GLU A 206 6.92 -19.67 -14.00
CA GLU A 206 5.58 -20.27 -14.12
C GLU A 206 4.99 -20.59 -12.74
N ALA A 207 5.82 -21.06 -11.81
CA ALA A 207 5.45 -21.27 -10.42
C ALA A 207 4.95 -19.98 -9.74
N ALA A 208 5.59 -18.84 -10.01
CA ALA A 208 5.20 -17.55 -9.47
C ALA A 208 3.81 -17.10 -9.98
N ARG A 209 3.45 -17.42 -11.23
CA ARG A 209 2.11 -17.12 -11.77
C ARG A 209 1.00 -17.92 -11.08
N HIS A 210 1.26 -19.15 -10.64
CA HIS A 210 0.27 -19.97 -9.93
C HIS A 210 0.10 -19.56 -8.46
N LEU A 211 1.07 -18.86 -7.88
CA LEU A 211 0.98 -18.37 -6.49
C LEU A 211 0.05 -17.18 -6.34
N ALA A 212 -0.04 -16.29 -7.34
CA ALA A 212 -0.83 -15.06 -7.24
C ALA A 212 -2.31 -15.31 -6.90
N PRO A 213 -3.05 -16.17 -7.63
CA PRO A 213 -4.44 -16.48 -7.31
C PRO A 213 -4.62 -17.12 -5.92
N ALA A 214 -3.70 -18.01 -5.53
CA ALA A 214 -3.74 -18.70 -4.25
C ALA A 214 -3.49 -17.75 -3.07
N LEU A 215 -2.52 -16.85 -3.20
CA LEU A 215 -2.24 -15.79 -2.22
C LEU A 215 -3.43 -14.81 -2.11
N ALA A 216 -4.03 -14.42 -3.23
CA ALA A 216 -5.19 -13.56 -3.22
C ALA A 216 -6.38 -14.21 -2.49
N GLN A 217 -6.65 -15.48 -2.79
CA GLN A 217 -7.69 -16.24 -2.09
C GLN A 217 -7.40 -16.36 -0.58
N ALA A 218 -6.16 -16.71 -0.21
CA ALA A 218 -5.76 -16.79 1.19
C ALA A 218 -5.95 -15.45 1.90
N ALA A 219 -5.52 -14.34 1.28
CA ALA A 219 -5.63 -13.01 1.85
C ALA A 219 -7.09 -12.55 2.03
N ARG A 220 -7.98 -12.81 1.06
CA ARG A 220 -9.42 -12.54 1.18
C ARG A 220 -10.06 -13.32 2.34
N THR A 221 -9.67 -14.58 2.51
CA THR A 221 -10.19 -15.43 3.59
C THR A 221 -9.70 -14.97 4.96
N SER A 222 -8.44 -14.53 5.06
CA SER A 222 -7.88 -14.01 6.31
C SER A 222 -8.44 -12.64 6.69
N VAL A 223 -8.75 -11.77 5.72
CA VAL A 223 -9.21 -10.40 5.98
C VAL A 223 -10.36 -10.01 5.04
N PRO A 224 -11.62 -10.29 5.42
CA PRO A 224 -12.77 -10.03 4.54
C PRO A 224 -12.99 -8.56 4.16
N HIS A 225 -12.53 -7.62 4.98
CA HIS A 225 -12.68 -6.17 4.74
C HIS A 225 -11.45 -5.52 4.08
N SER A 226 -10.52 -6.33 3.57
CA SER A 226 -9.33 -5.84 2.86
C SER A 226 -9.62 -5.41 1.42
N ASP A 227 -10.83 -5.64 0.90
CA ASP A 227 -11.27 -5.26 -0.43
C ASP A 227 -12.25 -4.08 -0.36
N PRO A 228 -11.79 -2.85 -0.69
CA PRO A 228 -12.63 -1.66 -0.69
C PRO A 228 -13.90 -1.75 -1.52
N MET A 229 -13.88 -2.44 -2.66
CA MET A 229 -15.02 -2.50 -3.57
C MET A 229 -16.28 -3.06 -2.90
N SER A 230 -16.11 -3.90 -1.88
CA SER A 230 -17.21 -4.54 -1.14
C SER A 230 -18.01 -3.59 -0.24
N PHE A 231 -17.55 -2.35 -0.01
CA PHE A 231 -18.17 -1.46 0.97
C PHE A 231 -18.23 0.02 0.60
N LEU A 232 -17.88 0.40 -0.63
CA LEU A 232 -17.85 1.81 -1.07
C LEU A 232 -19.20 2.52 -0.97
N ASP A 233 -20.31 1.78 -1.06
CA ASP A 233 -21.67 2.29 -0.92
C ASP A 233 -21.98 2.83 0.48
N ARG A 234 -21.23 2.39 1.49
CA ARG A 234 -21.35 2.83 2.88
C ARG A 234 -20.48 4.03 3.23
N VAL A 235 -19.55 4.42 2.36
CA VAL A 235 -18.69 5.60 2.56
C VAL A 235 -19.50 6.87 2.26
N SER A 236 -19.70 7.71 3.28
CA SER A 236 -20.54 8.91 3.19
C SER A 236 -19.79 10.24 3.20
N VAL A 237 -18.47 10.21 3.39
CA VAL A 237 -17.62 11.41 3.44
C VAL A 237 -16.93 11.65 2.09
N PRO A 238 -16.50 12.89 1.78
CA PRO A 238 -15.64 13.17 0.64
C PRO A 238 -14.38 12.30 0.61
N VAL A 239 -14.01 11.84 -0.59
CA VAL A 239 -12.84 11.00 -0.84
C VAL A 239 -11.92 11.66 -1.86
N ARG A 240 -10.61 11.64 -1.60
CA ARG A 240 -9.57 12.02 -2.55
C ARG A 240 -8.57 10.89 -2.70
N LEU A 241 -8.35 10.44 -3.93
CA LEU A 241 -7.41 9.36 -4.23
C LEU A 241 -6.30 9.93 -5.10
N VAL A 242 -5.05 9.64 -4.75
CA VAL A 242 -3.87 10.09 -5.47
C VAL A 242 -3.00 8.89 -5.76
N HIS A 243 -2.52 8.76 -6.99
CA HIS A 243 -1.68 7.63 -7.38
C HIS A 243 -0.49 8.06 -8.23
N GLY A 244 0.60 7.32 -8.08
CA GLY A 244 1.82 7.47 -8.87
C GLY A 244 1.74 6.73 -10.19
N ARG A 245 2.02 7.38 -11.31
CA ARG A 245 1.98 6.72 -12.63
C ARG A 245 3.01 5.60 -12.74
N GLY A 246 4.19 5.77 -12.14
CA GLY A 246 5.31 4.82 -12.17
C GLY A 246 5.35 3.87 -10.97
N ASP A 247 4.24 3.73 -10.25
CA ASP A 247 4.18 2.91 -9.06
C ASP A 247 4.41 1.41 -9.34
N ARG A 248 5.47 0.86 -8.75
CA ARG A 248 5.90 -0.52 -8.94
C ARG A 248 5.30 -1.50 -7.93
N LEU A 249 4.51 -1.04 -6.96
CA LEU A 249 3.83 -1.92 -6.00
C LEU A 249 2.35 -2.08 -6.29
N ILE A 250 1.66 -0.99 -6.62
CA ILE A 250 0.22 -1.01 -6.93
C ILE A 250 0.02 -0.17 -8.19
N PRO A 251 -0.64 -0.68 -9.24
CA PRO A 251 -0.78 0.08 -10.47
C PRO A 251 -1.82 1.20 -10.31
N PHE A 252 -1.57 2.36 -10.93
CA PHE A 252 -2.48 3.53 -10.84
C PHE A 252 -3.91 3.23 -11.29
N SER A 253 -4.10 2.22 -12.14
CA SER A 253 -5.41 1.77 -12.58
C SER A 253 -6.30 1.33 -11.43
N GLU A 254 -5.74 0.86 -10.31
CA GLU A 254 -6.55 0.50 -9.14
C GLU A 254 -7.20 1.71 -8.48
N THR A 255 -6.49 2.82 -8.33
CA THR A 255 -7.08 4.07 -7.83
C THR A 255 -8.19 4.58 -8.76
N LEU A 256 -8.00 4.48 -10.07
CA LEU A 256 -9.01 4.91 -11.04
C LEU A 256 -10.26 4.02 -11.02
N ARG A 257 -10.09 2.68 -10.97
CA ARG A 257 -11.20 1.73 -10.80
C ARG A 257 -11.96 1.99 -9.50
N LEU A 258 -11.22 2.19 -8.41
CA LEU A 258 -11.79 2.47 -7.11
C LEU A 258 -12.69 3.72 -7.17
N ALA A 259 -12.23 4.78 -7.84
CA ALA A 259 -12.99 6.01 -8.04
C ALA A 259 -14.27 5.80 -8.87
N GLU A 260 -14.20 5.01 -9.94
CA GLU A 260 -15.38 4.68 -10.79
C GLU A 260 -16.41 3.81 -10.07
N ALA A 261 -15.98 2.99 -9.13
CA ALA A 261 -16.85 2.07 -8.39
C ALA A 261 -17.65 2.76 -7.28
N PHE A 262 -17.27 3.97 -6.85
CA PHE A 262 -18.06 4.70 -5.87
C PHE A 262 -19.44 5.08 -6.42
N PRO A 263 -20.48 5.10 -5.57
CA PRO A 263 -21.78 5.63 -5.98
C PRO A 263 -21.65 7.07 -6.46
N ARG A 264 -22.40 7.45 -7.50
CA ARG A 264 -22.42 8.82 -8.06
C ARG A 264 -22.74 9.93 -7.05
N ARG A 265 -23.35 9.58 -5.92
CA ARG A 265 -23.68 10.50 -4.82
C ARG A 265 -22.48 10.82 -3.92
N THR A 266 -21.41 10.03 -3.96
CA THR A 266 -20.22 10.22 -3.14
C THR A 266 -19.29 11.21 -3.82
N ASN A 267 -18.82 12.21 -3.08
CA ASN A 267 -17.86 13.21 -3.59
C ASN A 267 -16.46 12.61 -3.68
N VAL A 268 -16.14 11.97 -4.80
CA VAL A 268 -14.86 11.30 -5.05
C VAL A 268 -14.10 12.00 -6.16
N ARG A 269 -12.80 12.22 -5.94
CA ARG A 269 -11.88 12.63 -7.01
C ARG A 269 -10.64 11.77 -6.96
N ALA A 270 -10.16 11.38 -8.15
CA ALA A 270 -8.94 10.61 -8.31
C ALA A 270 -7.94 11.35 -9.18
N TYR A 271 -6.67 11.25 -8.82
CA TYR A 271 -5.57 11.92 -9.47
C TYR A 271 -4.44 10.94 -9.74
N VAL A 272 -3.85 11.06 -10.94
CA VAL A 272 -2.62 10.34 -11.30
C VAL A 272 -1.53 11.37 -11.57
N THR A 273 -0.38 11.18 -10.96
CA THR A 273 0.77 12.08 -11.07
C THR A 273 2.05 11.30 -11.34
N SER A 274 2.99 11.94 -12.02
CA SER A 274 4.34 11.41 -12.22
C SER A 274 5.30 11.78 -11.07
N LEU A 275 4.83 12.52 -10.07
CA LEU A 275 5.63 13.04 -8.93
C LEU A 275 5.49 12.20 -7.65
N PHE A 276 4.90 11.02 -7.73
CA PHE A 276 4.71 10.11 -6.61
C PHE A 276 5.02 8.67 -7.04
N SER A 277 5.73 7.93 -6.19
CA SER A 277 5.98 6.48 -6.32
C SER A 277 6.17 5.86 -4.92
N HIS A 278 5.86 4.56 -4.79
CA HIS A 278 5.93 3.85 -3.51
C HIS A 278 7.34 3.50 -3.04
N SER A 279 8.25 3.32 -3.99
CA SER A 279 9.63 2.92 -3.76
C SER A 279 10.55 4.07 -4.13
N ASN A 280 11.74 4.11 -3.51
CA ASN A 280 12.74 5.11 -3.86
C ASN A 280 13.07 4.93 -5.35
N GLU A 281 12.73 5.92 -6.16
CA GLU A 281 13.21 6.00 -7.53
C GLU A 281 14.74 6.08 -7.50
N ASP A 282 15.39 5.41 -8.46
CA ASP A 282 16.77 5.76 -8.80
C ASP A 282 16.77 7.27 -9.09
N GLU A 283 17.64 8.02 -8.42
CA GLU A 283 17.83 9.46 -8.62
C GLU A 283 18.22 9.83 -10.07
N GLY A 284 18.33 8.85 -10.99
CA GLY A 284 18.79 8.98 -12.36
C GLY A 284 17.74 9.31 -13.43
N GLU A 285 16.43 9.24 -13.16
CA GLU A 285 15.41 9.71 -14.11
C GLU A 285 14.34 10.56 -13.41
N VAL A 286 14.76 11.70 -12.84
CA VAL A 286 13.85 12.85 -12.79
C VAL A 286 13.64 13.28 -14.24
N LYS A 287 12.72 12.61 -14.95
CA LYS A 287 12.16 13.14 -16.20
C LYS A 287 11.73 14.55 -15.86
N GLU A 288 12.30 15.55 -16.54
CA GLU A 288 11.94 16.96 -16.37
C GLU A 288 10.42 17.05 -16.20
N THR A 289 9.97 17.27 -14.97
CA THR A 289 8.54 17.33 -14.71
C THR A 289 8.12 18.68 -15.23
N GLY A 290 7.56 18.66 -16.44
CA GLY A 290 7.09 19.86 -17.10
C GLY A 290 6.16 20.65 -16.18
N VAL A 291 6.09 21.96 -16.39
CA VAL A 291 5.26 22.88 -15.61
C VAL A 291 3.82 22.36 -15.44
N GLU A 292 3.29 21.65 -16.43
CA GLU A 292 1.98 20.99 -16.36
C GLU A 292 1.85 19.96 -15.22
N GLU A 293 2.86 19.13 -14.99
CA GLU A 293 2.86 18.12 -13.92
C GLU A 293 2.97 18.80 -12.54
N GLN A 294 3.76 19.87 -12.43
CA GLN A 294 3.84 20.67 -11.21
C GLN A 294 2.51 21.36 -10.89
N LEU A 295 1.85 21.95 -11.91
CA LEU A 295 0.53 22.55 -11.76
C LEU A 295 -0.55 21.51 -11.42
N ASN A 296 -0.48 20.32 -12.02
CA ASN A 296 -1.34 19.20 -11.66
C ASN A 296 -1.17 18.85 -10.18
N PHE A 297 0.07 18.69 -9.72
CA PHE A 297 0.35 18.39 -8.32
C PHE A 297 -0.11 19.49 -7.35
N LEU A 298 0.06 20.76 -7.71
CA LEU A 298 -0.48 21.87 -6.91
C LEU A 298 -2.01 21.84 -6.81
N ARG A 299 -2.71 21.46 -7.89
CA ARG A 299 -4.18 21.27 -7.84
C ARG A 299 -4.58 20.12 -6.92
N ILE A 300 -3.83 19.02 -6.95
CA ILE A 300 -4.03 17.87 -6.05
C ILE A 300 -3.90 18.32 -4.60
N LEU A 301 -2.81 19.03 -4.26
CA LEU A 301 -2.57 19.53 -2.91
C LEU A 301 -3.67 20.51 -2.46
N ALA A 302 -4.07 21.44 -3.32
CA ALA A 302 -5.11 22.40 -3.00
C ALA A 302 -6.45 21.70 -2.71
N ASP A 303 -6.82 20.69 -3.50
CA ASP A 303 -8.05 19.93 -3.30
C ASP A 303 -7.99 19.03 -2.06
N LEU A 304 -6.83 18.42 -1.75
CA LEU A 304 -6.63 17.65 -0.52
C LEU A 304 -6.83 18.50 0.74
N LEU A 305 -6.38 19.77 0.72
CA LEU A 305 -6.56 20.69 1.84
C LEU A 305 -8.01 21.15 2.03
N THR A 306 -8.90 20.87 1.08
CA THR A 306 -10.34 21.22 1.16
C THR A 306 -11.20 20.09 1.71
N ILE A 307 -10.60 18.95 2.08
CA ILE A 307 -11.33 17.76 2.53
C ILE A 307 -11.92 17.94 3.94
N VAL A 308 -11.44 18.91 4.72
CA VAL A 308 -11.83 19.19 6.11
C VAL A 308 -12.02 20.68 6.38
#